data_AF-A0AAJ7TU36-F1
#
_entry.id   AF-A0AAJ7TU36-F1
#
_cell.length_a   1.000
_cell.length_b   1.000
_cell.length_c   1.000
_cell.angle_alpha   90.00
_cell.angle_beta   90.00
_cell.angle_gamma   90.00
#
_symmetry.space_group_name_H-M   'P 1'
#
loop_
_entity.id
_entity.type
_entity.pdbx_description
1 polymer ?
#
loop_
_entity_poly.entity_id
_entity_poly.type
_entity_poly.pdbx_seq_one_letter_code
_entity_poly.pdbx_strand_id
1 'polypeptide(L)'
;MVQIATRLLQRTCLSRQISVFAQVNISQRTLPRKMPVHVSRIMRPDDANIAGTVHGGTILRMIEEAGVIISTQHCNSKPQHENCVAALARVERTDFLSPILIGEVAHVATHITYTSDHSVEVQALVTAENLLNGSKRVTNKATLWYVPLSIKSPDKVLPVPPIEYGCDEERDDGQARYDAQKSGRVELMAKPAFSLTPIISPAETHTVGYSQSSLIHLVGPSDCAIHGYVQGGVTMKLMDEVAGIVAARHCQTNIVTASVDAINFHRKLRLGSILTVTGRLTFTSAKSMEIEVGVEANALLGDGSEEEAEAERVCAVSAYFTYVSLAKDGKPLGVPQLKLQTEDEKRCFEDGKARYMQNKARRDAKKGGSA
;
A
#
# COMPACT_ATOMS: atom_id res chain seq x y z
N MET A 1 -30.44 -56.92 26.06
CA MET A 1 -30.01 -55.93 27.09
C MET A 1 -28.56 -55.43 26.86
N VAL A 2 -28.15 -55.10 25.62
CA VAL A 2 -26.80 -54.53 25.35
C VAL A 2 -26.86 -53.37 24.34
N GLN A 3 -28.05 -52.89 23.94
CA GLN A 3 -28.19 -51.79 22.97
C GLN A 3 -28.89 -50.52 23.52
N ILE A 4 -29.14 -50.44 24.83
CA ILE A 4 -29.75 -49.26 25.48
C ILE A 4 -28.76 -48.51 26.38
N ALA A 5 -27.64 -49.12 26.78
CA ALA A 5 -26.65 -48.50 27.67
C ALA A 5 -25.69 -47.50 26.97
N THR A 6 -25.54 -47.55 25.64
CA THR A 6 -24.59 -46.68 24.93
C THR A 6 -25.18 -45.31 24.55
N ARG A 7 -26.50 -45.10 24.70
CA ARG A 7 -27.15 -43.80 24.41
C ARG A 7 -27.28 -42.86 25.62
N LEU A 8 -27.03 -43.33 26.84
CA LEU A 8 -27.09 -42.49 28.05
C LEU A 8 -25.75 -41.89 28.50
N LEU A 9 -24.61 -42.43 28.03
CA LEU A 9 -23.27 -41.90 28.35
C LEU A 9 -22.75 -40.87 27.33
N GLN A 10 -23.37 -40.75 26.15
CA GLN A 10 -23.02 -39.71 25.16
C GLN A 10 -23.83 -38.41 25.31
N ARG A 11 -24.81 -38.33 26.21
CA ARG A 11 -25.61 -37.11 26.45
C ARG A 11 -25.24 -36.32 27.71
N THR A 12 -24.36 -36.85 28.56
CA THR A 12 -23.94 -36.18 29.81
C THR A 12 -22.51 -35.65 29.78
N CYS A 13 -21.73 -35.92 28.72
CA CYS A 13 -20.40 -35.33 28.53
C CYS A 13 -20.36 -34.19 27.48
N LEU A 14 -21.41 -34.01 26.68
CA LEU A 14 -21.49 -32.93 25.68
C LEU A 14 -22.18 -31.64 26.18
N SER A 15 -22.68 -31.62 27.41
CA SER A 15 -23.35 -30.47 28.02
C SER A 15 -22.52 -29.74 29.08
N ARG A 16 -21.24 -30.10 29.26
CA ARG A 16 -20.33 -29.46 30.24
C ARG A 16 -19.03 -28.87 29.65
N GLN A 17 -18.88 -28.82 28.33
CA GLN A 17 -17.78 -28.09 27.67
C GLN A 17 -18.24 -26.94 26.75
N ILE A 18 -19.54 -26.62 26.75
CA ILE A 18 -20.10 -25.41 26.13
C ILE A 18 -20.63 -24.51 27.24
N SER A 19 -19.76 -24.08 28.15
CA SER A 19 -20.11 -23.09 29.18
C SER A 19 -18.87 -22.41 29.79
N VAL A 20 -17.94 -21.98 28.94
CA VAL A 20 -16.88 -21.02 29.30
C VAL A 20 -16.96 -19.74 28.43
N PHE A 21 -17.90 -19.68 27.49
CA PHE A 21 -18.14 -18.52 26.62
C PHE A 21 -19.60 -18.05 26.68
N ALA A 22 -20.18 -17.98 27.88
CA ALA A 22 -21.46 -17.32 28.10
C ALA A 22 -21.31 -16.26 29.19
N GLN A 23 -21.83 -15.07 28.90
CA GLN A 23 -21.86 -13.87 29.75
C GLN A 23 -20.57 -13.03 29.79
N VAL A 24 -20.13 -12.55 28.63
CA VAL A 24 -19.66 -11.16 28.59
C VAL A 24 -20.91 -10.28 28.68
N ASN A 25 -21.17 -9.79 29.88
CA ASN A 25 -22.24 -8.87 30.19
C ASN A 25 -21.95 -7.55 29.47
N ILE A 26 -22.53 -7.33 28.29
CA ILE A 26 -22.52 -6.05 27.57
C ILE A 26 -23.51 -5.11 28.27
N SER A 27 -23.23 -4.79 29.55
CA SER A 27 -23.76 -3.58 30.15
C SER A 27 -23.03 -2.41 29.53
N GLN A 28 -23.80 -1.40 29.12
CA GLN A 28 -23.40 -0.14 28.53
C GLN A 28 -22.16 0.45 29.22
N ARG A 29 -20.97 0.05 28.78
CA ARG A 29 -19.75 0.81 28.97
C ARG A 29 -19.78 1.87 27.88
N THR A 30 -19.81 3.13 28.28
CA THR A 30 -19.36 4.25 27.45
C THR A 30 -18.11 3.79 26.69
N LEU A 31 -18.24 3.61 25.38
CA LEU A 31 -17.15 3.19 24.51
C LEU A 31 -16.00 4.19 24.72
N PRO A 32 -14.80 3.74 25.14
CA PRO A 32 -13.68 4.64 25.29
C PRO A 32 -13.34 5.26 23.93
N ARG A 33 -12.72 6.46 23.98
CA ARG A 33 -12.06 7.16 22.86
C ARG A 33 -11.64 6.18 21.75
N LYS A 34 -12.16 6.35 20.53
CA LYS A 34 -12.00 5.41 19.38
C LYS A 34 -10.61 4.75 19.41
N MET A 35 -10.55 3.48 19.80
CA MET A 35 -9.28 2.78 19.96
C MET A 35 -8.62 2.59 18.58
N PRO A 36 -7.28 2.67 18.49
CA PRO A 36 -6.56 2.36 17.26
C PRO A 36 -6.90 0.95 16.78
N VAL A 37 -7.01 0.76 15.46
CA VAL A 37 -7.15 -0.58 14.87
C VAL A 37 -5.76 -1.20 14.82
N HIS A 38 -5.67 -2.44 15.29
CA HIS A 38 -4.43 -3.21 15.29
C HIS A 38 -4.59 -4.45 14.42
N VAL A 39 -3.74 -4.56 13.40
CA VAL A 39 -3.57 -5.77 12.59
C VAL A 39 -2.21 -6.35 12.91
N SER A 40 -2.15 -7.63 13.26
CA SER A 40 -0.88 -8.32 13.57
C SER A 40 -0.83 -9.65 12.86
N ARG A 41 0.30 -9.93 12.20
CA ARG A 41 0.48 -11.18 11.44
C ARG A 41 1.93 -11.64 11.56
N ILE A 42 2.14 -12.94 11.71
CA ILE A 42 3.47 -13.54 11.58
C ILE A 42 3.88 -13.56 10.10
N MET A 43 5.11 -13.14 9.81
CA MET A 43 5.65 -13.09 8.45
C MET A 43 6.15 -14.46 8.03
N ARG A 44 5.66 -14.92 6.89
CA ARG A 44 5.87 -16.27 6.37
C ARG A 44 6.84 -16.26 5.17
N PRO A 45 7.34 -17.42 4.73
CA PRO A 45 8.20 -17.49 3.55
C PRO A 45 7.59 -16.90 2.27
N ASP A 46 6.27 -16.97 2.09
CA ASP A 46 5.54 -16.35 0.97
C ASP A 46 5.48 -14.81 1.03
N ASP A 47 5.78 -14.22 2.18
CA ASP A 47 5.80 -12.76 2.37
C ASP A 47 7.14 -12.12 1.98
N ALA A 48 8.20 -12.92 1.77
CA ALA A 48 9.58 -12.46 1.74
C ALA A 48 10.38 -12.93 0.52
N ASN A 49 11.45 -12.21 0.21
CA ASN A 49 12.38 -12.57 -0.84
C ASN A 49 13.25 -13.78 -0.43
N ILE A 50 14.06 -14.29 -1.36
CA ILE A 50 14.94 -15.45 -1.12
C ILE A 50 15.98 -15.24 0.00
N ALA A 51 16.24 -14.00 0.39
CA ALA A 51 17.13 -13.65 1.50
C ALA A 51 16.37 -13.57 2.85
N GLY A 52 15.07 -13.86 2.85
CA GLY A 52 14.21 -13.84 4.04
C GLY A 52 13.75 -12.47 4.49
N THR A 53 13.91 -11.44 3.65
CA THR A 53 13.39 -10.08 3.94
C THR A 53 12.00 -9.91 3.33
N VAL A 54 11.03 -9.49 4.14
CA VAL A 54 9.64 -9.25 3.72
C VAL A 54 9.59 -8.17 2.64
N HIS A 55 8.79 -8.42 1.59
CA HIS A 55 8.62 -7.47 0.49
C HIS A 55 7.91 -6.20 0.94
N GLY A 56 8.29 -5.05 0.37
CA GLY A 56 7.65 -3.76 0.68
C GLY A 56 6.15 -3.78 0.38
N GLY A 57 5.76 -4.41 -0.73
CA GLY A 57 4.38 -4.57 -1.17
C GLY A 57 3.51 -5.35 -0.19
N THR A 58 4.09 -6.34 0.50
CA THR A 58 3.41 -7.07 1.57
C THR A 58 3.10 -6.15 2.75
N ILE A 59 4.04 -5.28 3.14
CA ILE A 59 3.85 -4.31 4.22
C ILE A 59 2.81 -3.25 3.81
N LEU A 60 2.89 -2.74 2.58
CA LEU A 60 1.92 -1.77 2.03
C LEU A 60 0.49 -2.33 2.03
N ARG A 61 0.33 -3.60 1.66
CA ARG A 61 -0.95 -4.29 1.72
C ARG A 61 -1.49 -4.35 3.15
N MET A 62 -0.67 -4.74 4.13
CA MET A 62 -1.09 -4.79 5.53
C MET A 62 -1.46 -3.41 6.10
N ILE A 63 -0.73 -2.36 5.68
CA ILE A 63 -1.04 -0.97 6.03
C ILE A 63 -2.42 -0.58 5.48
N GLU A 64 -2.69 -0.90 4.22
CA GLU A 64 -3.96 -0.59 3.58
C GLU A 64 -5.13 -1.35 4.19
N GLU A 65 -4.95 -2.65 4.49
CA GLU A 65 -5.93 -3.48 5.19
C GLU A 65 -6.30 -2.88 6.57
N ALA A 66 -5.32 -2.42 7.35
CA ALA A 66 -5.58 -1.77 8.62
C ALA A 66 -6.25 -0.39 8.46
N GLY A 67 -5.88 0.36 7.43
CA GLY A 67 -6.41 1.69 7.15
C GLY A 67 -7.85 1.67 6.65
N VAL A 68 -8.22 0.69 5.80
CA VAL A 68 -9.59 0.54 5.31
C VAL A 68 -10.56 0.13 6.43
N ILE A 69 -10.10 -0.67 7.40
CA ILE A 69 -10.91 -1.07 8.56
C ILE A 69 -11.27 0.17 9.39
N ILE A 70 -10.28 0.95 9.84
CA ILE A 70 -10.52 2.10 10.74
C ILE A 70 -11.33 3.20 10.06
N SER A 71 -11.04 3.49 8.78
CA SER A 71 -11.74 4.52 8.01
C SER A 71 -13.19 4.10 7.72
N THR A 72 -13.43 2.85 7.30
CA THR A 72 -14.80 2.33 7.08
C THR A 72 -15.61 2.31 8.38
N GLN A 73 -15.02 1.87 9.50
CA GLN A 73 -15.67 1.92 10.81
C GLN A 73 -16.03 3.36 11.21
N HIS A 74 -15.12 4.31 10.98
CA HIS A 74 -15.35 5.70 11.28
C HIS A 74 -16.46 6.31 10.42
N CYS A 75 -16.44 6.09 9.10
CA CYS A 75 -17.43 6.68 8.20
C CYS A 75 -18.85 6.17 8.46
N ASN A 76 -18.99 4.95 8.99
CA ASN A 76 -20.28 4.37 9.41
C ASN A 76 -20.57 4.56 10.92
N SER A 77 -19.80 5.38 11.65
CA SER A 77 -19.93 5.51 13.11
C SER A 77 -21.13 6.34 13.58
N LYS A 78 -21.68 7.20 12.71
CA LYS A 78 -22.94 7.90 12.95
C LYS A 78 -24.01 7.27 12.06
N PRO A 79 -25.30 7.27 12.47
CA PRO A 79 -26.40 6.84 11.61
C PRO A 79 -26.48 7.77 10.39
N GLN A 80 -25.79 7.41 9.32
CA GLN A 80 -25.93 8.08 8.03
C GLN A 80 -27.12 7.48 7.29
N HIS A 81 -27.65 8.22 6.32
CA HIS A 81 -28.71 7.72 5.44
C HIS A 81 -28.30 6.48 4.62
N GLU A 82 -26.99 6.23 4.48
CA GLU A 82 -26.43 5.23 3.58
C GLU A 82 -25.11 4.65 4.10
N ASN A 83 -24.97 3.31 4.03
CA ASN A 83 -23.73 2.63 4.40
C ASN A 83 -22.66 2.83 3.33
N CYS A 84 -21.40 2.93 3.77
CA CYS A 84 -20.27 3.20 2.91
C CYS A 84 -19.09 2.25 3.17
N VAL A 85 -18.15 2.23 2.23
CA VAL A 85 -16.84 1.60 2.37
C VAL A 85 -15.78 2.63 2.01
N ALA A 86 -14.74 2.71 2.80
CA ALA A 86 -13.62 3.58 2.51
C ALA A 86 -12.80 2.99 1.36
N ALA A 87 -12.57 3.78 0.30
CA ALA A 87 -11.65 3.45 -0.77
C ALA A 87 -10.35 4.25 -0.60
N LEU A 88 -9.21 3.60 -0.81
CA LEU A 88 -7.92 4.27 -0.79
C LEU A 88 -7.81 5.21 -1.99
N ALA A 89 -7.58 6.50 -1.74
CA ALA A 89 -7.43 7.52 -2.78
C ALA A 89 -5.97 7.91 -2.99
N ARG A 90 -5.18 7.95 -1.90
CA ARG A 90 -3.78 8.38 -1.95
C ARG A 90 -2.97 7.77 -0.82
N VAL A 91 -1.70 7.49 -1.10
CA VAL A 91 -0.69 7.15 -0.10
C VAL A 91 0.39 8.21 -0.17
N GLU A 92 0.69 8.85 0.95
CA GLU A 92 1.82 9.76 1.03
C GLU A 92 3.14 8.99 1.00
N ARG A 93 4.22 9.69 0.66
CA ARG A 93 5.55 9.09 0.63
C ARG A 93 5.86 8.35 1.94
N THR A 94 6.29 7.11 1.79
CA THR A 94 6.61 6.21 2.90
C THR A 94 8.04 5.70 2.79
N ASP A 95 8.75 5.63 3.92
CA ASP A 95 10.14 5.18 3.99
C ASP A 95 10.19 3.88 4.85
N PHE A 96 10.87 2.85 4.34
CA PHE A 96 11.12 1.60 5.07
C PHE A 96 12.41 1.73 5.89
N LEU A 97 12.24 1.96 7.18
CA LEU A 97 13.32 2.32 8.11
C LEU A 97 14.17 1.12 8.53
N SER A 98 13.52 -0.04 8.70
CA SER A 98 14.20 -1.29 9.05
C SER A 98 13.49 -2.47 8.39
N PRO A 99 14.22 -3.48 7.92
CA PRO A 99 13.62 -4.66 7.30
C PRO A 99 12.75 -5.42 8.30
N ILE A 100 11.78 -6.19 7.80
CA ILE A 100 11.07 -7.23 8.54
C ILE A 100 11.54 -8.57 7.98
N LEU A 101 11.76 -9.57 8.84
CA LEU A 101 12.27 -10.88 8.46
C LEU A 101 11.19 -11.96 8.63
N ILE A 102 11.35 -13.06 7.90
CA ILE A 102 10.53 -14.27 8.10
C ILE A 102 10.58 -14.70 9.58
N GLY A 103 9.42 -15.05 10.13
CA GLY A 103 9.27 -15.50 11.52
C GLY A 103 9.02 -14.38 12.53
N GLU A 104 9.22 -13.12 12.15
CA GLU A 104 8.83 -11.97 12.96
C GLU A 104 7.33 -11.68 12.84
N VAL A 105 6.78 -11.00 13.85
CA VAL A 105 5.41 -10.49 13.80
C VAL A 105 5.44 -9.03 13.35
N ALA A 106 4.72 -8.72 12.28
CA ALA A 106 4.46 -7.35 11.89
C ALA A 106 3.17 -6.88 12.58
N HIS A 107 3.27 -5.82 13.37
CA HIS A 107 2.14 -5.12 13.97
C HIS A 107 1.91 -3.81 13.23
N VAL A 108 0.71 -3.61 12.72
CA VAL A 108 0.24 -2.38 12.11
C VAL A 108 -0.78 -1.75 13.06
N ALA A 109 -0.46 -0.58 13.59
CA ALA A 109 -1.37 0.23 14.39
C ALA A 109 -1.81 1.44 13.58
N THR A 110 -3.12 1.67 13.44
CA THR A 110 -3.67 2.80 12.68
C THR A 110 -4.50 3.72 13.57
N HIS A 111 -4.47 5.00 13.25
CA HIS A 111 -5.28 6.04 13.86
C HIS A 111 -5.67 7.09 12.83
N ILE A 112 -6.86 7.67 13.00
CA ILE A 112 -7.35 8.77 12.16
C ILE A 112 -6.78 10.06 12.74
N THR A 113 -6.09 10.83 11.91
CA THR A 113 -5.43 12.07 12.33
C THR A 113 -6.13 13.32 11.80
N TYR A 114 -6.95 13.19 10.75
CA TYR A 114 -7.70 14.30 10.19
C TYR A 114 -8.92 13.82 9.40
N THR A 115 -9.97 14.63 9.37
CA THR A 115 -11.14 14.43 8.49
C THR A 115 -11.47 15.74 7.80
N SER A 116 -11.57 15.71 6.47
CA SER A 116 -12.24 16.76 5.71
C SER A 116 -13.71 16.41 5.50
N ASP A 117 -14.45 17.21 4.73
CA ASP A 117 -15.85 16.91 4.40
C ASP A 117 -16.02 15.53 3.76
N HIS A 118 -15.05 15.08 2.94
CA HIS A 118 -15.18 13.88 2.08
C HIS A 118 -13.95 12.96 2.11
N SER A 119 -12.98 13.21 3.00
CA SER A 119 -11.79 12.35 3.11
C SER A 119 -11.32 12.15 4.54
N VAL A 120 -10.69 11.02 4.79
CA VAL A 120 -10.12 10.61 6.07
C VAL A 120 -8.61 10.45 5.92
N GLU A 121 -7.82 11.16 6.71
CA GLU A 121 -6.39 10.93 6.86
C GLU A 121 -6.17 9.84 7.92
N VAL A 122 -5.47 8.78 7.54
CA VAL A 122 -5.09 7.69 8.44
C VAL A 122 -3.58 7.60 8.49
N GLN A 123 -3.02 7.63 9.69
CA GLN A 123 -1.61 7.33 9.90
C GLN A 123 -1.45 5.91 10.44
N ALA A 124 -0.50 5.18 9.86
CA ALA A 124 -0.15 3.81 10.21
C ALA A 124 1.30 3.76 10.74
N LEU A 125 1.47 3.10 11.89
CA LEU A 125 2.77 2.75 12.45
C LEU A 125 2.97 1.24 12.33
N VAL A 126 4.02 0.83 11.64
CA VAL A 126 4.39 -0.58 11.53
C VAL A 126 5.59 -0.86 12.43
N THR A 127 5.47 -1.91 13.23
CA THR A 127 6.56 -2.43 14.06
C THR A 127 6.78 -3.90 13.77
N ALA A 128 8.04 -4.34 13.76
CA ALA A 128 8.41 -5.74 13.74
C ALA A 128 8.82 -6.20 15.13
N GLU A 129 8.28 -7.34 15.56
CA GLU A 129 8.62 -8.02 16.80
C GLU A 129 9.29 -9.37 16.50
N ASN A 130 10.48 -9.57 17.06
CA ASN A 130 11.14 -10.86 17.05
C ASN A 130 10.66 -11.70 18.24
N LEU A 131 9.95 -12.79 17.95
CA LEU A 131 9.32 -13.62 18.99
C LEU A 131 10.31 -14.42 19.86
N LEU A 132 11.55 -14.60 19.41
CA LEU A 132 12.55 -15.39 20.14
C LEU A 132 13.25 -14.58 21.23
N ASN A 133 13.48 -13.28 20.99
CA ASN A 133 14.20 -12.41 21.91
C ASN A 133 13.39 -11.21 22.42
N GLY A 134 12.15 -11.03 21.94
CA GLY A 134 11.24 -9.96 22.33
C GLY A 134 11.60 -8.57 21.79
N SER A 135 12.61 -8.44 20.94
CA SER A 135 13.00 -7.13 20.39
C SER A 135 11.94 -6.58 19.45
N LYS A 136 11.67 -5.27 19.56
CA LYS A 136 10.73 -4.55 18.71
C LYS A 136 11.42 -3.39 18.02
N ARG A 137 11.05 -3.12 16.77
CA ARG A 137 11.56 -1.96 16.01
C ARG A 137 10.49 -1.36 15.12
N VAL A 138 10.54 -0.04 14.94
CA VAL A 138 9.70 0.66 13.97
C VAL A 138 10.25 0.43 12.57
N THR A 139 9.42 -0.10 11.69
CA THR A 139 9.83 -0.47 10.33
C THR A 139 9.32 0.52 9.31
N ASN A 140 8.13 1.09 9.55
CA ASN A 140 7.49 1.97 8.61
C ASN A 140 6.52 2.93 9.33
N LYS A 141 6.40 4.15 8.78
CA LYS A 141 5.32 5.08 9.09
C LYS A 141 4.71 5.52 7.76
N ALA A 142 3.40 5.39 7.63
CA ALA A 142 2.69 5.75 6.42
C ALA A 142 1.49 6.63 6.73
N THR A 143 1.16 7.52 5.79
CA THR A 143 -0.06 8.33 5.83
C THR A 143 -0.87 8.02 4.58
N LEU A 144 -2.16 7.76 4.76
CA LEU A 144 -3.09 7.33 3.73
C LEU A 144 -4.33 8.21 3.76
N TRP A 145 -4.88 8.49 2.59
CA TRP A 145 -6.13 9.22 2.42
C TRP A 145 -7.20 8.31 1.86
N TYR A 146 -8.32 8.21 2.57
CA TYR A 146 -9.47 7.42 2.18
C TYR A 146 -10.66 8.30 1.85
N VAL A 147 -11.52 7.83 0.94
CA VAL A 147 -12.77 8.47 0.55
C VAL A 147 -13.90 7.46 0.71
N PRO A 148 -14.98 7.75 1.46
CA PRO A 148 -16.09 6.83 1.60
C PRO A 148 -16.96 6.80 0.34
N LEU A 149 -17.16 5.60 -0.20
CA LEU A 149 -18.03 5.34 -1.34
C LEU A 149 -19.29 4.62 -0.86
N SER A 150 -20.45 5.01 -1.39
CA SER A 150 -21.70 4.30 -1.10
C SER A 150 -21.64 2.84 -1.55
N ILE A 151 -22.20 1.95 -0.74
CA ILE A 151 -22.37 0.54 -1.12
C ILE A 151 -23.45 0.38 -2.20
N LYS A 152 -24.50 1.22 -2.19
CA LYS A 152 -25.61 1.13 -3.17
C LYS A 152 -25.25 1.77 -4.50
N SER A 153 -24.43 2.82 -4.47
CA SER A 153 -23.98 3.58 -5.62
C SER A 153 -22.47 3.75 -5.52
N PRO A 154 -21.67 2.77 -6.00
CA PRO A 154 -20.21 2.73 -5.81
C PRO A 154 -19.44 3.96 -6.32
N ASP A 155 -20.07 4.78 -7.17
CA ASP A 155 -19.50 6.04 -7.67
C ASP A 155 -19.88 7.29 -6.84
N LYS A 156 -20.80 7.17 -5.90
CA LYS A 156 -21.23 8.26 -5.02
C LYS A 156 -20.32 8.37 -3.80
N VAL A 157 -19.64 9.51 -3.69
CA VAL A 157 -18.87 9.91 -2.50
C VAL A 157 -19.84 10.37 -1.40
N LEU A 158 -19.60 9.94 -0.17
CA LEU A 158 -20.41 10.29 1.01
C LEU A 158 -19.66 11.25 1.95
N PRO A 159 -20.36 12.03 2.78
CA PRO A 159 -19.71 12.90 3.76
C PRO A 159 -19.06 12.08 4.88
N VAL A 160 -17.92 12.57 5.36
CA VAL A 160 -17.15 12.00 6.46
C VAL A 160 -17.59 12.65 7.77
N PRO A 161 -17.93 11.87 8.82
CA PRO A 161 -18.19 12.44 10.14
C PRO A 161 -16.96 13.18 10.69
N PRO A 162 -17.10 14.34 11.35
CA PRO A 162 -15.96 15.01 11.96
C PRO A 162 -15.41 14.19 13.14
N ILE A 163 -14.09 14.22 13.34
CA ILE A 163 -13.44 13.76 14.57
C ILE A 163 -13.35 14.87 15.62
N GLU A 164 -13.24 14.47 16.88
CA GLU A 164 -12.87 15.37 17.98
C GLU A 164 -11.35 15.45 18.07
N TYR A 165 -10.81 16.66 17.95
CA TYR A 165 -9.38 16.94 18.07
C TYR A 165 -8.99 17.20 19.52
N GLY A 166 -7.75 16.86 19.90
CA GLY A 166 -7.23 17.16 21.24
C GLY A 166 -6.94 18.65 21.46
N CYS A 167 -6.54 19.35 20.41
CA CYS A 167 -6.26 20.78 20.39
C CYS A 167 -6.46 21.38 18.99
N ASP A 168 -6.55 22.70 18.89
CA ASP A 168 -6.66 23.40 17.60
C ASP A 168 -5.41 23.20 16.73
N GLU A 169 -4.23 23.11 17.33
CA GLU A 169 -2.96 22.85 16.63
C GLU A 169 -3.01 21.51 15.85
N GLU A 170 -3.54 20.45 16.46
CA GLU A 170 -3.71 19.14 15.80
C GLU A 170 -4.62 19.24 14.57
N ARG A 171 -5.70 20.02 14.68
CA ARG A 171 -6.64 20.28 13.58
C ARG A 171 -5.98 21.09 12.47
N ASP A 172 -5.30 22.17 12.83
CA ASP A 172 -4.70 23.10 11.88
C ASP A 172 -3.52 22.44 11.13
N ASP A 173 -2.72 21.61 11.81
CA ASP A 173 -1.70 20.76 11.19
C ASP A 173 -2.31 19.74 10.21
N GLY A 174 -3.44 19.13 10.58
CA GLY A 174 -4.19 18.23 9.71
C GLY A 174 -4.73 18.91 8.46
N GLN A 175 -5.29 20.11 8.62
CA GLN A 175 -5.76 20.96 7.53
C GLN A 175 -4.60 21.35 6.60
N ALA A 176 -3.44 21.76 7.13
CA ALA A 176 -2.27 22.08 6.33
C ALA A 176 -1.78 20.88 5.50
N ARG A 177 -1.79 19.67 6.07
CA ARG A 177 -1.48 18.43 5.32
C ARG A 177 -2.51 18.14 4.24
N TYR A 178 -3.80 18.31 4.54
CA TYR A 178 -4.89 18.16 3.57
C TYR A 178 -4.75 19.12 2.38
N ASP A 179 -4.40 20.38 2.63
CA ASP A 179 -4.22 21.38 1.58
C ASP A 179 -2.98 21.09 0.74
N ALA A 180 -1.87 20.71 1.39
CA ALA A 180 -0.65 20.31 0.71
C ALA A 180 -0.85 19.13 -0.25
N GLN A 181 -1.55 18.07 0.20
CA GLN A 181 -1.82 16.93 -0.69
C GLN A 181 -2.80 17.28 -1.81
N LYS A 182 -3.77 18.17 -1.56
CA LYS A 182 -4.75 18.60 -2.57
C LYS A 182 -4.08 19.37 -3.69
N SER A 183 -3.18 20.30 -3.36
CA SER A 183 -2.36 21.03 -4.33
C SER A 183 -1.44 20.08 -5.11
N GLY A 184 -0.77 19.16 -4.43
CA GLY A 184 0.09 18.17 -5.08
C GLY A 184 -0.64 17.24 -6.07
N ARG A 185 -1.92 16.94 -5.83
CA ARG A 185 -2.75 16.18 -6.79
C ARG A 185 -2.99 16.94 -8.09
N VAL A 186 -3.26 18.25 -8.02
CA VAL A 186 -3.50 19.08 -9.21
C VAL A 186 -2.25 19.11 -10.11
N GLU A 187 -1.07 19.25 -9.52
CA GLU A 187 0.20 19.23 -10.26
C GLU A 187 0.48 17.87 -10.93
N LEU A 188 0.15 16.76 -10.25
CA LEU A 188 0.35 15.41 -10.79
C LEU A 188 -0.64 15.07 -11.91
N MET A 189 -1.89 15.54 -11.82
CA MET A 189 -2.89 15.37 -12.89
C MET A 189 -2.54 16.16 -14.16
N ALA A 190 -1.71 17.20 -14.05
CA ALA A 190 -1.25 18.00 -15.19
C ALA A 190 -0.09 17.35 -15.97
N LYS A 191 0.51 16.26 -15.46
CA LYS A 191 1.60 15.56 -16.15
C LYS A 191 1.02 14.62 -17.22
N PRO A 192 1.67 14.49 -18.39
CA PRO A 192 1.21 13.61 -19.45
C PRO A 192 1.11 12.17 -18.94
N ALA A 193 0.10 11.45 -19.42
CA ALA A 193 -0.14 10.07 -19.05
C ALA A 193 1.10 9.23 -19.31
N PHE A 194 1.47 8.43 -18.31
CA PHE A 194 2.46 7.38 -18.45
C PHE A 194 2.03 6.45 -19.59
N SER A 195 2.80 6.46 -20.67
CA SER A 195 2.65 5.52 -21.79
C SER A 195 3.97 4.79 -21.94
N LEU A 196 3.97 3.49 -21.65
CA LEU A 196 5.15 2.66 -21.87
C LEU A 196 4.95 1.77 -23.07
N THR A 197 5.75 2.00 -24.11
CA THR A 197 5.98 0.98 -25.12
C THR A 197 7.00 -0.03 -24.57
N PRO A 198 6.73 -1.34 -24.63
CA PRO A 198 7.71 -2.35 -24.29
C PRO A 198 8.89 -2.26 -25.26
N ILE A 199 10.11 -2.20 -24.73
CA ILE A 199 11.33 -2.22 -25.54
C ILE A 199 11.60 -3.68 -25.94
N ILE A 200 11.42 -4.02 -27.23
CA ILE A 200 11.47 -5.40 -27.77
C ILE A 200 12.91 -5.86 -28.14
N SER A 201 13.93 -5.03 -27.96
CA SER A 201 15.30 -5.35 -28.42
C SER A 201 16.16 -6.00 -27.32
N PRO A 202 17.13 -6.88 -27.66
CA PRO A 202 18.09 -7.39 -26.68
C PRO A 202 18.93 -6.23 -26.16
N ALA A 203 18.53 -5.73 -25.01
CA ALA A 203 19.09 -4.52 -24.44
C ALA A 203 20.42 -4.83 -23.74
N GLU A 204 21.42 -3.97 -23.95
CA GLU A 204 22.72 -4.08 -23.30
C GLU A 204 22.56 -4.02 -21.77
N THR A 205 23.40 -4.75 -21.03
CA THR A 205 23.38 -4.72 -19.55
C THR A 205 23.43 -3.29 -19.01
N HIS A 206 22.63 -3.04 -17.96
CA HIS A 206 22.50 -1.75 -17.29
C HIS A 206 21.81 -0.64 -18.10
N THR A 207 21.13 -0.95 -19.20
CA THR A 207 20.21 -0.01 -19.87
C THR A 207 18.80 -0.13 -19.30
N VAL A 208 17.94 0.85 -19.59
CA VAL A 208 16.52 0.80 -19.18
C VAL A 208 15.83 -0.44 -19.76
N GLY A 209 15.97 -0.68 -21.06
CA GLY A 209 15.36 -1.84 -21.74
C GLY A 209 15.81 -3.20 -21.19
N TYR A 210 17.01 -3.31 -20.60
CA TYR A 210 17.50 -4.56 -20.03
C TYR A 210 16.71 -4.99 -18.79
N SER A 211 16.32 -4.01 -17.99
CA SER A 211 15.66 -4.21 -16.70
C SER A 211 14.15 -4.05 -16.75
N GLN A 212 13.62 -3.31 -17.73
CA GLN A 212 12.18 -3.08 -17.91
C GLN A 212 11.41 -4.41 -17.87
N SER A 213 10.36 -4.44 -17.06
CA SER A 213 9.58 -5.65 -16.80
C SER A 213 8.11 -5.29 -16.69
N SER A 214 7.25 -6.24 -17.03
CA SER A 214 5.80 -6.12 -16.87
C SER A 214 5.20 -7.38 -16.26
N LEU A 215 4.07 -7.20 -15.58
CA LEU A 215 3.22 -8.24 -15.02
C LEU A 215 1.79 -7.99 -15.48
N ILE A 216 1.13 -9.05 -15.92
CA ILE A 216 -0.28 -9.01 -16.30
C ILE A 216 -1.07 -9.78 -15.24
N HIS A 217 -2.09 -9.14 -14.66
CA HIS A 217 -2.91 -9.72 -13.59
C HIS A 217 -4.39 -9.61 -13.93
N LEU A 218 -5.09 -10.75 -13.97
CA LEU A 218 -6.55 -10.76 -14.07
C LEU A 218 -7.14 -10.51 -12.68
N VAL A 219 -7.90 -9.42 -12.52
CA VAL A 219 -8.57 -9.08 -11.26
C VAL A 219 -9.62 -10.14 -10.92
N GLY A 220 -9.39 -10.87 -9.83
CA GLY A 220 -10.32 -11.84 -9.28
C GLY A 220 -11.14 -11.30 -8.10
N PRO A 221 -12.15 -12.05 -7.62
CA PRO A 221 -13.00 -11.62 -6.51
C PRO A 221 -12.23 -11.32 -5.21
N SER A 222 -11.14 -12.06 -4.94
CA SER A 222 -10.29 -11.86 -3.76
C SER A 222 -9.49 -10.56 -3.79
N ASP A 223 -9.37 -9.93 -4.96
CA ASP A 223 -8.63 -8.69 -5.12
C ASP A 223 -9.50 -7.47 -4.82
N CYS A 224 -10.82 -7.64 -4.76
CA CYS A 224 -11.79 -6.57 -4.64
C CYS A 224 -12.29 -6.36 -3.21
N ALA A 225 -12.66 -5.12 -2.92
CA ALA A 225 -13.54 -4.79 -1.80
C ALA A 225 -15.00 -5.13 -2.15
N ILE A 226 -15.89 -5.06 -1.16
CA ILE A 226 -17.29 -5.51 -1.28
C ILE A 226 -18.11 -4.78 -2.36
N HIS A 227 -17.68 -3.59 -2.80
CA HIS A 227 -18.33 -2.82 -3.87
C HIS A 227 -17.78 -3.15 -5.28
N GLY A 228 -16.91 -4.16 -5.41
CA GLY A 228 -16.42 -4.65 -6.69
C GLY A 228 -15.27 -3.86 -7.33
N TYR A 229 -14.60 -2.97 -6.56
CA TYR A 229 -13.33 -2.36 -6.99
C TYR A 229 -12.16 -2.99 -6.26
N VAL A 230 -11.00 -3.03 -6.93
CA VAL A 230 -9.74 -3.57 -6.38
C VAL A 230 -9.33 -2.80 -5.13
N GLN A 231 -8.84 -3.54 -4.13
CA GLN A 231 -8.27 -2.97 -2.91
C GLN A 231 -6.90 -2.34 -3.23
N GLY A 232 -6.63 -1.16 -2.68
CA GLY A 232 -5.39 -0.44 -2.96
C GLY A 232 -4.14 -1.24 -2.58
N GLY A 233 -4.23 -2.06 -1.53
CA GLY A 233 -3.15 -2.94 -1.09
C GLY A 233 -2.75 -3.99 -2.12
N VAL A 234 -3.71 -4.49 -2.91
CA VAL A 234 -3.44 -5.46 -3.99
C VAL A 234 -2.64 -4.78 -5.10
N THR A 235 -3.07 -3.60 -5.55
CA THR A 235 -2.37 -2.85 -6.58
C THR A 235 -0.96 -2.48 -6.14
N MET A 236 -0.78 -1.97 -4.91
CA MET A 236 0.56 -1.63 -4.39
C MET A 236 1.49 -2.84 -4.28
N LYS A 237 0.95 -4.02 -3.94
CA LYS A 237 1.73 -5.26 -3.90
C LYS A 237 2.24 -5.65 -5.29
N LEU A 238 1.37 -5.61 -6.31
CA LEU A 238 1.75 -5.90 -7.70
C LEU A 238 2.78 -4.89 -8.22
N MET A 239 2.63 -3.60 -7.88
CA MET A 239 3.60 -2.57 -8.25
C MET A 239 4.98 -2.81 -7.62
N ASP A 240 5.03 -3.17 -6.34
CA ASP A 240 6.29 -3.50 -5.66
C ASP A 240 6.93 -4.77 -6.22
N GLU A 241 6.15 -5.79 -6.59
CA GLU A 241 6.66 -7.01 -7.24
C GLU A 241 7.37 -6.68 -8.56
N VAL A 242 6.73 -5.88 -9.42
CA VAL A 242 7.35 -5.45 -10.70
C VAL A 242 8.58 -4.59 -10.45
N ALA A 243 8.52 -3.64 -9.51
CA ALA A 243 9.69 -2.84 -9.16
C ALA A 243 10.84 -3.71 -8.63
N GLY A 244 10.54 -4.71 -7.81
CA GLY A 244 11.50 -5.66 -7.28
C GLY A 244 12.17 -6.47 -8.39
N ILE A 245 11.40 -6.92 -9.40
CA ILE A 245 11.93 -7.63 -10.58
C ILE A 245 12.87 -6.72 -11.37
N VAL A 246 12.46 -5.47 -11.65
CA VAL A 246 13.29 -4.48 -12.37
C VAL A 246 14.61 -4.25 -11.62
N ALA A 247 14.53 -4.00 -10.30
CA ALA A 247 15.71 -3.81 -9.43
C ALA A 247 16.64 -5.02 -9.43
N ALA A 248 16.07 -6.23 -9.29
CA ALA A 248 16.82 -7.48 -9.26
C ALA A 248 17.50 -7.77 -10.60
N ARG A 249 16.84 -7.51 -11.74
CA ARG A 249 17.44 -7.64 -13.08
C ARG A 249 18.62 -6.70 -13.25
N HIS A 250 18.50 -5.45 -12.80
CA HIS A 250 19.56 -4.45 -12.95
C HIS A 250 20.77 -4.70 -12.04
N CYS A 251 20.55 -5.05 -10.78
CA CYS A 251 21.64 -5.23 -9.81
C CYS A 251 22.20 -6.65 -9.76
N GLN A 252 21.40 -7.67 -10.07
CA GLN A 252 21.76 -9.09 -9.91
C GLN A 252 22.19 -9.46 -8.47
N THR A 253 21.60 -8.82 -7.48
CA THR A 253 21.87 -9.02 -6.05
C THR A 253 20.57 -9.12 -5.24
N ASN A 254 20.69 -9.33 -3.92
CA ASN A 254 19.56 -9.09 -3.01
C ASN A 254 19.17 -7.60 -3.05
N ILE A 255 17.87 -7.33 -3.08
CA ILE A 255 17.28 -6.00 -3.19
C ILE A 255 16.14 -5.87 -2.18
N VAL A 256 15.96 -4.65 -1.66
CA VAL A 256 14.85 -4.32 -0.77
C VAL A 256 14.28 -2.94 -1.11
N THR A 257 12.99 -2.78 -0.88
CA THR A 257 12.28 -1.50 -1.03
C THR A 257 12.72 -0.57 0.11
N ALA A 258 13.29 0.59 -0.23
CA ALA A 258 13.74 1.59 0.73
C ALA A 258 12.71 2.70 0.96
N SER A 259 12.01 3.13 -0.10
CA SER A 259 10.89 4.06 0.02
C SER A 259 9.97 3.96 -1.19
N VAL A 260 8.74 4.40 -1.02
CA VAL A 260 7.79 4.62 -2.12
C VAL A 260 7.34 6.07 -2.05
N ASP A 261 7.46 6.78 -3.16
CA ASP A 261 6.94 8.15 -3.28
C ASP A 261 5.41 8.14 -3.28
N ALA A 262 4.80 9.32 -3.28
CA ALA A 262 3.34 9.41 -3.16
C ALA A 262 2.62 8.68 -4.31
N ILE A 263 1.65 7.83 -3.96
CA ILE A 263 0.86 7.03 -4.89
C ILE A 263 -0.52 7.66 -5.02
N ASN A 264 -0.98 7.88 -6.25
CA ASN A 264 -2.33 8.37 -6.52
C ASN A 264 -3.13 7.33 -7.30
N PHE A 265 -4.33 7.05 -6.81
CA PHE A 265 -5.28 6.17 -7.47
C PHE A 265 -6.19 7.03 -8.34
N HIS A 266 -5.79 7.23 -9.60
CA HIS A 266 -6.49 8.13 -10.53
C HIS A 266 -7.82 7.55 -10.98
N ARG A 267 -7.90 6.23 -11.12
CA ARG A 267 -9.10 5.52 -11.57
C ARG A 267 -9.34 4.27 -10.75
N LYS A 268 -10.61 3.93 -10.60
CA LYS A 268 -11.03 2.71 -9.92
C LYS A 268 -10.80 1.52 -10.84
N LEU A 269 -10.20 0.47 -10.30
CA LEU A 269 -9.99 -0.80 -10.98
C LEU A 269 -11.16 -1.74 -10.65
N ARG A 270 -11.77 -2.38 -11.65
CA ARG A 270 -12.98 -3.20 -11.47
C ARG A 270 -12.67 -4.69 -11.47
N LEU A 271 -13.53 -5.46 -10.81
CA LEU A 271 -13.53 -6.92 -10.93
C LEU A 271 -13.58 -7.36 -12.41
N GLY A 272 -12.72 -8.31 -12.78
CA GLY A 272 -12.64 -8.81 -14.16
C GLY A 272 -11.81 -7.96 -15.12
N SER A 273 -11.25 -6.82 -14.68
CA SER A 273 -10.26 -6.09 -15.49
C SER A 273 -8.95 -6.87 -15.60
N ILE A 274 -8.24 -6.73 -16.73
CA ILE A 274 -6.83 -7.09 -16.86
C ILE A 274 -6.00 -5.88 -16.43
N LEU A 275 -5.15 -6.04 -15.42
CA LEU A 275 -4.15 -5.04 -15.06
C LEU A 275 -2.83 -5.36 -15.77
N THR A 276 -2.26 -4.35 -16.43
CA THR A 276 -0.88 -4.40 -16.94
C THR A 276 -0.03 -3.48 -16.07
N VAL A 277 0.82 -4.08 -15.23
CA VAL A 277 1.74 -3.36 -14.35
C VAL A 277 3.11 -3.35 -15.01
N THR A 278 3.60 -2.17 -15.38
CA THR A 278 4.89 -2.03 -16.08
C THR A 278 5.83 -1.16 -15.27
N GLY A 279 7.06 -1.63 -15.07
CA GLY A 279 8.10 -0.92 -14.34
C GLY A 279 9.36 -0.71 -15.18
N ARG A 280 10.01 0.44 -15.01
CA ARG A 280 11.30 0.77 -15.62
C ARG A 280 12.17 1.60 -14.69
N LEU A 281 13.49 1.46 -14.82
CA LEU A 281 14.44 2.34 -14.16
C LEU A 281 14.36 3.76 -14.73
N THR A 282 14.30 4.76 -13.84
CA THR A 282 14.36 6.17 -14.21
C THR A 282 15.66 6.82 -13.76
N PHE A 283 16.21 6.43 -12.60
CA PHE A 283 17.42 7.04 -12.06
C PHE A 283 18.22 6.06 -11.20
N THR A 284 19.55 6.19 -11.20
CA THR A 284 20.43 5.48 -10.27
C THR A 284 21.34 6.46 -9.55
N SER A 285 21.39 6.36 -8.22
CA SER A 285 22.47 6.96 -7.43
C SER A 285 23.63 5.98 -7.28
N ALA A 286 24.64 6.33 -6.49
CA ALA A 286 25.71 5.40 -6.15
C ALA A 286 25.23 4.17 -5.35
N LYS A 287 24.09 4.26 -4.64
CA LYS A 287 23.62 3.22 -3.70
C LYS A 287 22.12 2.91 -3.80
N SER A 288 21.39 3.52 -4.73
CA SER A 288 19.95 3.34 -4.85
C SER A 288 19.49 3.40 -6.31
N MET A 289 18.33 2.81 -6.57
CA MET A 289 17.64 2.82 -7.85
C MET A 289 16.27 3.47 -7.66
N GLU A 290 15.89 4.37 -8.55
CA GLU A 290 14.51 4.84 -8.70
C GLU A 290 13.88 4.09 -9.88
N ILE A 291 12.69 3.54 -9.63
CA ILE A 291 11.92 2.76 -10.57
C ILE A 291 10.52 3.38 -10.66
N GLU A 292 10.14 3.78 -11.86
CA GLU A 292 8.80 4.22 -12.18
C GLU A 292 7.93 3.01 -12.48
N VAL A 293 6.77 2.91 -11.84
CA VAL A 293 5.80 1.85 -12.08
C VAL A 293 4.44 2.48 -12.38
N GLY A 294 3.82 2.01 -13.46
CA GLY A 294 2.45 2.37 -13.82
C GLY A 294 1.57 1.15 -14.00
N VAL A 295 0.27 1.34 -13.76
CA VAL A 295 -0.78 0.33 -13.85
C VAL A 295 -1.80 0.81 -14.87
N GLU A 296 -1.89 0.09 -15.99
CA GLU A 296 -2.97 0.23 -16.97
C GLU A 296 -4.03 -0.85 -16.70
N ALA A 297 -5.28 -0.57 -17.05
CA ALA A 297 -6.39 -1.46 -16.76
C ALA A 297 -7.34 -1.55 -17.94
N ASN A 298 -7.50 -2.77 -18.45
CA ASN A 298 -8.30 -3.07 -19.64
C ASN A 298 -9.52 -3.92 -19.24
N ALA A 299 -10.66 -3.69 -19.88
CA ALA A 299 -11.86 -4.47 -19.64
C ALA A 299 -11.78 -5.79 -20.44
N LEU A 300 -12.00 -6.93 -19.80
CA LEU A 300 -12.06 -8.21 -20.51
C LEU A 300 -13.25 -8.33 -21.46
N LEU A 301 -14.38 -7.76 -21.05
CA LEU A 301 -15.66 -7.78 -21.75
C LEU A 301 -16.09 -6.33 -21.92
N GLY A 302 -15.51 -5.67 -22.92
CA GLY A 302 -15.91 -4.32 -23.32
C GLY A 302 -17.05 -4.34 -24.33
N ASP A 303 -17.77 -3.23 -24.44
CA ASP A 303 -18.72 -2.99 -25.54
C ASP A 303 -18.01 -2.58 -26.85
N GLY A 304 -16.69 -2.35 -26.78
CA GLY A 304 -15.86 -2.00 -27.94
C GLY A 304 -15.99 -0.54 -28.36
N SER A 305 -16.58 0.31 -27.51
CA SER A 305 -16.70 1.75 -27.76
C SER A 305 -15.34 2.45 -27.77
N GLU A 306 -15.26 3.56 -28.52
CA GLU A 306 -14.07 4.42 -28.54
C GLU A 306 -13.77 5.02 -27.16
N GLU A 307 -14.79 5.25 -26.32
CA GLU A 307 -14.62 5.72 -24.94
C GLU A 307 -13.95 4.67 -24.04
N GLU A 308 -14.27 3.37 -24.23
CA GLU A 308 -13.57 2.28 -23.54
C GLU A 308 -12.13 2.15 -24.03
N ALA A 309 -11.90 2.15 -25.35
CA ALA A 309 -10.55 2.04 -25.92
C ALA A 309 -9.61 3.19 -25.49
N GLU A 310 -10.14 4.42 -25.38
CA GLU A 310 -9.39 5.56 -24.86
C GLU A 310 -9.18 5.45 -23.34
N ALA A 311 -10.17 4.95 -22.60
CA ALA A 311 -10.02 4.64 -21.18
C ALA A 311 -8.94 3.57 -20.91
N GLU A 312 -8.76 2.57 -21.76
CA GLU A 312 -7.74 1.53 -21.59
C GLU A 312 -6.30 2.06 -21.71
N ARG A 313 -6.12 3.19 -22.42
CA ARG A 313 -4.81 3.83 -22.61
C ARG A 313 -4.37 4.73 -21.46
N VAL A 314 -5.22 4.93 -20.45
CA VAL A 314 -4.95 5.87 -19.35
C VAL A 314 -4.45 5.12 -18.11
N CYS A 315 -3.24 5.44 -17.69
CA CYS A 315 -2.64 4.94 -16.45
C CYS A 315 -3.56 5.19 -15.24
N ALA A 316 -3.99 4.10 -14.58
CA ALA A 316 -4.89 4.13 -13.43
C ALA A 316 -4.16 4.46 -12.13
N VAL A 317 -2.91 4.00 -11.98
CA VAL A 317 -2.07 4.22 -10.80
C VAL A 317 -0.61 4.34 -11.24
N SER A 318 0.10 5.35 -10.75
CA SER A 318 1.54 5.49 -10.96
C SER A 318 2.27 5.80 -9.65
N ALA A 319 3.51 5.35 -9.54
CA ALA A 319 4.38 5.62 -8.39
C ALA A 319 5.87 5.48 -8.75
N TYR A 320 6.72 6.10 -7.93
CA TYR A 320 8.16 5.90 -7.95
C TYR A 320 8.60 5.09 -6.72
N PHE A 321 9.27 3.97 -6.97
CA PHE A 321 9.85 3.11 -5.94
C PHE A 321 11.35 3.36 -5.87
N THR A 322 11.87 3.53 -4.65
CA THR A 322 13.33 3.54 -4.42
C THR A 322 13.75 2.19 -3.85
N TYR A 323 14.65 1.52 -4.54
CA TYR A 323 15.25 0.26 -4.13
C TYR A 323 16.73 0.43 -3.77
N VAL A 324 17.21 -0.43 -2.87
CA VAL A 324 18.62 -0.53 -2.51
C VAL A 324 19.09 -1.98 -2.66
N SER A 325 20.35 -2.14 -3.06
CA SER A 325 21.02 -3.43 -3.12
C SER A 325 21.69 -3.73 -1.77
N LEU A 326 21.57 -4.96 -1.28
CA LEU A 326 22.16 -5.41 -0.02
C LEU A 326 23.12 -6.58 -0.24
N ALA A 327 24.22 -6.58 0.50
CA ALA A 327 25.12 -7.72 0.65
C ALA A 327 24.50 -8.80 1.54
N LYS A 328 25.13 -9.98 1.59
CA LYS A 328 24.70 -11.09 2.46
C LYS A 328 24.70 -10.73 3.96
N ASP A 329 25.53 -9.78 4.38
CA ASP A 329 25.58 -9.28 5.75
C ASP A 329 24.58 -8.12 6.02
N GLY A 330 23.71 -7.82 5.05
CA GLY A 330 22.70 -6.76 5.15
C GLY A 330 23.22 -5.35 4.88
N LYS A 331 24.49 -5.16 4.51
CA LYS A 331 25.04 -3.83 4.21
C LYS A 331 24.68 -3.36 2.80
N PRO A 332 24.40 -2.06 2.59
CA PRO A 332 24.16 -1.51 1.25
C PRO A 332 25.37 -1.68 0.32
N LEU A 333 25.13 -2.21 -0.88
CA LEU A 333 26.10 -2.32 -1.96
C LEU A 333 26.05 -1.11 -2.90
N GLY A 334 27.10 -0.95 -3.71
CA GLY A 334 27.09 -0.02 -4.83
C GLY A 334 26.12 -0.51 -5.92
N VAL A 335 25.42 0.42 -6.55
CA VAL A 335 24.46 0.12 -7.63
C VAL A 335 25.09 0.39 -9.00
N PRO A 336 24.96 -0.51 -9.99
CA PRO A 336 25.40 -0.25 -11.36
C PRO A 336 24.73 1.00 -11.93
N GLN A 337 25.52 1.87 -12.57
CA GLN A 337 24.98 3.11 -13.14
C GLN A 337 24.15 2.82 -14.38
N LEU A 338 22.98 3.46 -14.47
CA LEU A 338 22.06 3.33 -15.60
C LEU A 338 22.67 3.96 -16.86
N LYS A 339 22.75 3.19 -17.93
CA LYS A 339 23.14 3.65 -19.27
C LYS A 339 21.89 4.15 -20.00
N LEU A 340 21.92 5.41 -20.40
CA LEU A 340 20.82 6.10 -21.08
C LEU A 340 21.05 6.09 -22.58
N GLN A 341 20.04 5.70 -23.35
CA GLN A 341 20.10 5.53 -24.81
C GLN A 341 19.22 6.56 -25.54
N THR A 342 18.08 6.93 -24.96
CA THR A 342 17.11 7.84 -25.60
C THR A 342 17.04 9.21 -24.90
N GLU A 343 16.52 10.22 -25.60
CA GLU A 343 16.30 11.55 -25.00
C GLU A 343 15.23 11.52 -23.89
N ASP A 344 14.21 10.67 -24.03
CA ASP A 344 13.22 10.46 -22.98
C ASP A 344 13.85 9.84 -21.72
N GLU A 345 14.75 8.87 -21.88
CA GLU A 345 15.49 8.29 -20.75
C GLU A 345 16.38 9.33 -20.05
N LYS A 346 17.04 10.21 -20.81
CA LYS A 346 17.82 11.33 -20.24
C LYS A 346 16.96 12.31 -19.47
N ARG A 347 15.79 12.68 -20.01
CA ARG A 347 14.82 13.54 -19.32
C ARG A 347 14.35 12.89 -18.01
N CYS A 348 13.91 11.63 -18.08
CA CYS A 348 13.46 10.90 -16.89
C CYS A 348 14.57 10.75 -15.83
N PHE A 349 15.83 10.62 -16.25
CA PHE A 349 16.97 10.57 -15.35
C PHE A 349 17.20 11.88 -14.59
N GLU A 350 17.16 13.02 -15.27
CA GLU A 350 17.28 14.32 -14.59
C GLU A 350 16.09 14.60 -13.67
N ASP A 351 14.87 14.22 -14.07
CA ASP A 351 13.68 14.33 -13.20
C ASP A 351 13.82 13.46 -11.93
N GLY A 352 14.31 12.22 -12.08
CA GLY A 352 14.57 11.30 -10.97
C GLY A 352 15.68 11.79 -10.05
N LYS A 353 16.72 12.40 -10.62
CA LYS A 353 17.79 13.05 -9.86
C LYS A 353 17.27 14.26 -9.07
N ALA A 354 16.39 15.07 -9.66
CA ALA A 354 15.76 16.19 -8.97
C ALA A 354 14.91 15.71 -7.77
N ARG A 355 14.07 14.68 -7.97
CA ARG A 355 13.32 14.03 -6.88
C ARG A 355 14.26 13.50 -5.79
N TYR A 356 15.33 12.81 -6.18
CA TYR A 356 16.33 12.31 -5.24
C TYR A 356 16.95 13.42 -4.38
N MET A 357 17.29 14.56 -4.98
CA MET A 357 17.91 15.69 -4.27
C MET A 357 16.93 16.36 -3.30
N GLN A 358 15.67 16.58 -3.72
CA GLN A 358 14.61 17.07 -2.83
C GLN A 358 14.38 16.11 -1.65
N ASN A 359 14.33 14.82 -1.95
CA ASN A 359 14.16 13.76 -0.96
C ASN A 359 15.34 13.68 0.02
N LYS A 360 16.57 13.92 -0.45
CA LYS A 360 17.77 14.01 0.37
C LYS A 360 17.72 15.23 1.29
N ALA A 361 17.42 16.42 0.75
CA ALA A 361 17.29 17.64 1.55
C ALA A 361 16.24 17.51 2.66
N ARG A 362 15.09 16.89 2.35
CA ARG A 362 14.03 16.61 3.34
C ARG A 362 14.52 15.71 4.50
N ARG A 363 15.34 14.69 4.19
CA ARG A 363 15.92 13.81 5.22
C ARG A 363 16.95 14.54 6.08
N ASP A 364 17.78 15.37 5.47
CA ASP A 364 18.82 16.11 6.18
C ASP A 364 18.20 17.17 7.12
N ALA A 365 17.14 17.85 6.69
CA ALA A 365 16.37 18.78 7.53
C ALA A 365 15.75 18.08 8.76
N LYS A 366 15.18 16.87 8.60
CA LYS A 366 14.63 16.09 9.71
C LYS A 366 15.69 15.65 10.73
N LYS A 367 16.92 15.39 10.29
CA LYS A 367 18.04 15.05 11.18
C LYS A 367 18.56 16.27 11.94
N GLY A 368 18.60 17.43 11.30
CA GLY A 368 19.08 18.68 11.90
C GLY A 368 18.13 19.27 12.95
N GLY A 369 16.82 19.00 12.86
CA GLY A 369 15.82 19.48 13.83
C GLY A 369 15.64 18.61 15.09
N SER A 370 16.46 17.57 15.27
CA SER A 370 16.44 16.68 16.45
C SER A 370 17.66 16.88 17.37
N ALA A 371 18.37 18.01 17.24
CA ALA A 371 19.59 18.33 17.98
C ALA A 371 19.35 19.40 19.05
#